data_AF-A0A7Y3JF71-F1
#
_entry.id   AF-A0A7Y3JF71-F1
#
_cell.length_a   1.000
_cell.length_b   1.000
_cell.length_c   1.000
_cell.angle_alpha   90.00
_cell.angle_beta   90.00
_cell.angle_gamma   90.00
#
_symmetry.space_group_name_H-M   'P 1'
#
loop_
_entity.id
_entity.type
_entity.pdbx_description
1 polymer ?
#
loop_
_entity_poly.entity_id
_entity_poly.type
_entity_poly.pdbx_seq_one_letter_code
_entity_poly.pdbx_strand_id
1 'polypeptide(L)'
;MNEAWLEGLRLFEIGQFEQALLFFQDIDPIEVPEAAYYQALIYSKLGRSEEAMRSLDLVIAQESNFLKILQARMIRAFLLTSEKKFVQAEKNLREMIDEGVESAQVFSNYGYVLWALGRGKEGIAWLNKALGLDPDNVNAMNSLGYILAEEGVLLDRALQLCRKALSLRQDNPAYLDSLAWVYHRMGQDKLAKFYIDKAVRSDASNGDYLKHREEIDASLGLGTQRGLK
;
A
#
# COMPACT_ATOMS: atom_id res chain seq x y z
N MET A 1 14.22 0.88 29.84
CA MET A 1 13.09 1.62 29.23
C MET A 1 12.20 2.11 30.36
N ASN A 2 11.81 3.39 30.34
CA ASN A 2 10.97 4.00 31.37
C ASN A 2 9.47 3.69 31.13
N GLU A 3 8.62 3.77 32.15
CA GLU A 3 7.17 3.52 32.07
C GLU A 3 6.48 4.35 30.98
N ALA A 4 6.90 5.62 30.82
CA ALA A 4 6.40 6.50 29.77
C ALA A 4 6.60 5.92 28.35
N TRP A 5 7.72 5.25 28.10
CA TRP A 5 8.00 4.62 26.81
C TRP A 5 7.02 3.47 26.54
N LEU A 6 6.81 2.61 27.53
CA LEU A 6 5.91 1.47 27.41
C LEU A 6 4.45 1.92 27.21
N GLU A 7 4.03 3.00 27.86
CA GLU A 7 2.71 3.56 27.67
C GLU A 7 2.53 4.13 26.24
N GLY A 8 3.54 4.83 25.72
CA GLY A 8 3.54 5.27 24.32
C GLY A 8 3.38 4.11 23.33
N LEU A 9 4.08 3.00 23.55
CA LEU A 9 3.95 1.78 22.73
C LEU A 9 2.57 1.15 22.85
N ARG A 10 2.03 1.06 24.07
CA ARG A 10 0.68 0.52 24.31
C ARG A 10 -0.37 1.33 23.57
N LEU A 11 -0.30 2.67 23.64
CA LEU A 11 -1.21 3.58 22.93
C LEU A 11 -1.10 3.43 21.41
N PHE A 12 0.12 3.24 20.90
CA PHE A 12 0.36 2.96 19.49
C PHE A 12 -0.30 1.64 19.06
N GLU A 13 -0.13 0.56 19.83
CA GLU A 13 -0.70 -0.76 19.53
C GLU A 13 -2.23 -0.75 19.48
N ILE A 14 -2.89 0.03 20.35
CA ILE A 14 -4.35 0.17 20.35
C ILE A 14 -4.87 1.25 19.39
N GLY A 15 -4.00 1.83 18.55
CA GLY A 15 -4.38 2.77 17.51
C GLY A 15 -4.63 4.21 17.99
N GLN A 16 -4.28 4.55 19.22
CA GLN A 16 -4.40 5.91 19.75
C GLN A 16 -3.17 6.76 19.36
N PHE A 17 -2.98 6.94 18.05
CA PHE A 17 -1.76 7.50 17.46
C PHE A 17 -1.43 8.92 17.93
N GLU A 18 -2.41 9.82 18.04
CA GLU A 18 -2.17 11.19 18.56
C GLU A 18 -1.70 11.17 20.02
N GLN A 19 -2.27 10.30 20.86
CA GLN A 19 -1.85 10.19 22.25
C GLN A 19 -0.50 9.51 22.39
N ALA A 20 -0.25 8.47 21.59
CA ALA A 20 1.05 7.83 21.51
C ALA A 20 2.15 8.82 21.11
N LEU A 21 1.85 9.74 20.17
CA LEU A 21 2.80 10.74 19.69
C LEU A 21 3.36 11.59 20.83
N LEU A 22 2.53 11.94 21.84
CA LEU A 22 2.95 12.76 22.98
C LEU A 22 4.13 12.14 23.75
N PHE A 23 4.25 10.80 23.75
CA PHE A 23 5.33 10.10 24.44
C PHE A 23 6.64 10.05 23.65
N PHE A 24 6.59 10.31 22.33
CA PHE A 24 7.75 10.22 21.46
C PHE A 24 8.16 11.59 20.89
N GLN A 25 7.26 12.55 20.74
CA GLN A 25 7.50 13.81 20.00
C GLN A 25 8.62 14.68 20.58
N ASP A 26 8.79 14.66 21.90
CA ASP A 26 9.78 15.49 22.60
C ASP A 26 11.11 14.74 22.82
N ILE A 27 11.18 13.47 22.42
CA ILE A 27 12.43 12.70 22.46
C ILE A 27 13.27 13.09 21.25
N ASP A 28 14.50 13.57 21.50
CA ASP A 28 15.45 13.81 20.43
C ASP A 28 15.77 12.48 19.72
N PRO A 29 15.37 12.33 18.45
CA PRO A 29 15.57 11.08 17.76
C PRO A 29 17.04 10.79 17.43
N ILE A 30 17.94 11.78 17.56
CA ILE A 30 19.40 11.58 17.46
C ILE A 30 19.92 10.84 18.68
N GLU A 31 19.40 11.16 19.88
CA GLU A 31 19.79 10.49 21.11
C GLU A 31 19.11 9.13 21.26
N VAL A 32 17.87 9.00 20.77
CA VAL A 32 17.08 7.78 20.83
C VAL A 32 16.56 7.43 19.43
N PRO A 33 17.35 6.71 18.60
CA PRO A 33 16.99 6.28 17.25
C PRO A 33 15.62 5.60 17.17
N GLU A 34 15.29 4.83 18.20
CA GLU A 34 14.02 4.16 18.36
C GLU A 34 12.82 5.12 18.34
N ALA A 35 12.97 6.33 18.87
CA ALA A 35 11.90 7.31 18.89
C ALA A 35 11.56 7.77 17.47
N ALA A 36 12.56 8.01 16.61
CA ALA A 36 12.33 8.34 15.20
C ALA A 36 11.54 7.26 14.47
N TYR A 37 11.77 5.98 14.79
CA TYR A 37 11.03 4.88 14.20
C TYR A 37 9.54 4.90 14.58
N TYR A 38 9.23 5.07 15.86
CA TYR A 38 7.83 5.14 16.31
C TYR A 38 7.14 6.45 15.87
N GLN A 39 7.85 7.58 15.88
CA GLN A 39 7.38 8.83 15.29
C GLN A 39 7.02 8.64 13.81
N ALA A 40 7.90 8.02 13.01
CA ALA A 40 7.64 7.74 11.60
C ALA A 40 6.37 6.90 11.38
N LEU A 41 6.21 5.84 12.17
CA LEU A 41 5.02 4.98 12.12
C LEU A 41 3.75 5.76 12.48
N ILE A 42 3.80 6.54 13.56
CA ILE A 42 2.67 7.34 14.03
C ILE A 42 2.28 8.40 13.00
N TYR A 43 3.25 9.19 12.52
CA TYR A 43 3.00 10.19 11.49
C TYR A 43 2.45 9.58 10.20
N SER A 44 2.94 8.40 9.78
CA SER A 44 2.40 7.66 8.65
C SER A 44 0.93 7.27 8.87
N LYS A 45 0.56 6.81 10.08
CA LYS A 45 -0.83 6.47 10.43
C LYS A 45 -1.75 7.69 10.53
N LEU A 46 -1.22 8.84 10.88
CA LEU A 46 -1.94 10.11 10.94
C LEU A 46 -2.04 10.82 9.58
N GLY A 47 -1.46 10.27 8.51
CA GLY A 47 -1.40 10.92 7.20
C GLY A 47 -0.48 12.14 7.15
N ARG A 48 0.39 12.32 8.15
CA ARG A 48 1.38 13.40 8.24
C ARG A 48 2.66 12.98 7.51
N SER A 49 2.56 12.89 6.18
CA SER A 49 3.60 12.29 5.35
C SER A 49 4.95 12.99 5.42
N GLU A 50 4.99 14.31 5.52
CA GLU A 50 6.26 15.04 5.57
C GLU A 50 7.03 14.74 6.85
N GLU A 51 6.37 14.77 8.00
CA GLU A 51 6.97 14.43 9.29
C GLU A 51 7.36 12.96 9.36
N ALA A 52 6.54 12.07 8.77
CA ALA A 52 6.89 10.66 8.62
C ALA A 52 8.20 10.50 7.84
N MET A 53 8.31 11.14 6.67
CA MET A 53 9.51 11.06 5.82
C MET A 53 10.76 11.58 6.53
N ARG A 54 10.69 12.71 7.25
CA ARG A 54 11.81 13.24 8.03
C ARG A 54 12.25 12.24 9.11
N SER A 55 11.30 11.65 9.81
CA SER A 55 11.58 10.66 10.87
C SER A 55 12.20 9.38 10.28
N LEU A 56 11.72 8.91 9.13
CA LEU A 56 12.29 7.76 8.41
C LEU A 56 13.73 8.01 7.97
N ASP A 57 14.02 9.21 7.45
CA ASP A 57 15.37 9.57 7.03
C ASP A 57 16.37 9.55 8.21
N LEU A 58 15.93 9.95 9.41
CA LEU A 58 16.73 9.82 10.64
C LEU A 58 17.01 8.35 10.99
N VAL A 59 15.99 7.47 10.96
CA VAL A 59 16.18 6.03 11.23
C VAL A 59 17.19 5.42 10.26
N ILE A 60 17.10 5.76 8.98
CA ILE A 60 17.97 5.22 7.94
C ILE A 60 19.40 5.75 8.11
N ALA A 61 19.57 7.04 8.41
CA ALA A 61 20.89 7.68 8.53
C ALA A 61 21.69 7.25 9.76
N GLN A 62 21.03 6.84 10.84
CA GLN A 62 21.71 6.50 12.09
C GLN A 62 22.32 5.08 12.11
N GLU A 63 21.98 4.24 11.13
CA GLU A 63 22.56 2.90 10.92
C GLU A 63 22.58 1.97 12.16
N SER A 64 21.73 2.25 13.16
CA SER A 64 21.85 1.64 14.49
C SER A 64 21.15 0.28 14.60
N ASN A 65 20.18 -0.02 13.72
CA ASN A 65 19.45 -1.27 13.72
C ASN A 65 18.98 -1.68 12.31
N PHE A 66 19.59 -2.72 11.76
CA PHE A 66 19.32 -3.21 10.41
C PHE A 66 17.84 -3.49 10.14
N LEU A 67 17.13 -4.17 11.06
CA LEU A 67 15.72 -4.51 10.87
C LEU A 67 14.85 -3.25 10.81
N LYS A 68 15.11 -2.26 11.67
CA LYS A 68 14.36 -0.99 11.66
C LYS A 68 14.65 -0.17 10.42
N ILE A 69 15.88 -0.20 9.90
CA ILE A 69 16.23 0.44 8.63
C ILE A 69 15.45 -0.18 7.48
N LEU A 70 15.39 -1.53 7.40
CA LEU A 70 14.59 -2.21 6.40
C LEU A 70 13.12 -1.83 6.51
N GLN A 71 12.56 -1.84 7.72
CA GLN A 71 11.17 -1.45 7.96
C GLN A 71 10.92 0.03 7.59
N ALA A 72 11.84 0.93 7.95
CA ALA A 72 11.75 2.35 7.61
C ALA A 72 11.76 2.56 6.08
N ARG A 73 12.64 1.87 5.36
CA ARG A 73 12.67 1.92 3.88
C ARG A 73 11.37 1.38 3.28
N MET A 74 10.80 0.32 3.85
CA MET A 74 9.50 -0.20 3.41
C MET A 74 8.35 0.80 3.63
N ILE A 75 8.31 1.49 4.77
CA ILE A 75 7.30 2.53 5.04
C ILE A 75 7.51 3.71 4.09
N ARG A 76 8.76 4.12 3.85
CA ARG A 76 9.11 5.16 2.88
C ARG A 76 8.62 4.79 1.48
N ALA A 77 8.90 3.57 1.00
CA ALA A 77 8.42 3.10 -0.29
C ALA A 77 6.89 3.12 -0.38
N PHE A 78 6.18 2.71 0.68
CA PHE A 78 4.73 2.77 0.75
C PHE A 78 4.21 4.21 0.62
N LEU A 79 4.74 5.15 1.40
CA LEU A 79 4.33 6.56 1.37
C LEU A 79 4.61 7.20 -0.01
N LEU A 80 5.80 6.97 -0.56
CA LEU A 80 6.14 7.46 -1.90
C LEU A 80 5.19 6.91 -2.97
N THR A 81 4.81 5.64 -2.86
CA THR A 81 3.87 5.00 -3.78
C THR A 81 2.45 5.57 -3.65
N SER A 82 1.94 5.76 -2.42
CA SER A 82 0.62 6.35 -2.19
C SER A 82 0.52 7.80 -2.67
N GLU A 83 1.63 8.54 -2.62
CA GLU A 83 1.73 9.91 -3.15
C GLU A 83 2.04 9.97 -4.65
N LYS A 84 2.04 8.82 -5.33
CA LYS A 84 2.35 8.70 -6.77
C LYS A 84 3.76 9.21 -7.13
N LYS A 85 4.68 9.29 -6.16
CA LYS A 85 6.12 9.62 -6.32
C LYS A 85 6.91 8.38 -6.76
N PHE A 86 6.52 7.80 -7.89
CA PHE A 86 6.97 6.47 -8.33
C PHE A 86 8.48 6.41 -8.63
N VAL A 87 9.09 7.48 -9.15
CA VAL A 87 10.53 7.51 -9.42
C VAL A 87 11.35 7.40 -8.13
N GLN A 88 10.94 8.11 -7.08
CA GLN A 88 11.57 8.04 -5.77
C GLN A 88 11.33 6.68 -5.11
N ALA A 89 10.13 6.11 -5.27
CA ALA A 89 9.81 4.77 -4.77
C ALA A 89 10.66 3.69 -5.45
N GLU A 90 10.83 3.77 -6.78
CA GLU A 90 11.71 2.86 -7.53
C GLU A 90 13.14 2.96 -7.01
N LYS A 91 13.66 4.18 -6.86
CA LYS A 91 15.03 4.36 -6.35
C LYS A 91 15.21 3.68 -4.99
N ASN A 92 14.30 3.94 -4.05
CA ASN A 92 14.35 3.37 -2.71
C ASN A 92 14.31 1.83 -2.71
N LEU A 93 13.37 1.24 -3.46
CA LEU A 93 13.20 -0.21 -3.55
C LEU A 93 14.37 -0.88 -4.29
N ARG A 94 14.87 -0.26 -5.36
CA ARG A 94 16.01 -0.77 -6.12
C ARG A 94 17.27 -0.80 -5.26
N GLU A 95 17.55 0.25 -4.50
CA GLU A 95 18.68 0.26 -3.56
C GLU A 95 18.58 -0.91 -2.55
N MET A 96 17.38 -1.22 -2.03
CA MET A 96 17.20 -2.39 -1.14
C MET A 96 17.55 -3.69 -1.85
N ILE A 97 17.12 -3.85 -3.09
CA ILE A 97 17.40 -5.04 -3.90
C ILE A 97 18.89 -5.16 -4.21
N ASP A 98 19.54 -4.06 -4.58
CA ASP A 98 20.98 -4.01 -4.91
C ASP A 98 21.85 -4.31 -3.69
N GLU A 99 21.39 -3.95 -2.49
CA GLU A 99 22.00 -4.32 -1.21
C GLU A 99 21.72 -5.78 -0.77
N GLY A 100 21.00 -6.55 -1.60
CA GLY A 100 20.75 -7.98 -1.39
C GLY A 100 19.49 -8.31 -0.58
N VAL A 101 18.58 -7.37 -0.39
CA VAL A 101 17.30 -7.65 0.29
C VAL A 101 16.42 -8.51 -0.61
N GLU A 102 16.36 -9.80 -0.29
CA GLU A 102 15.46 -10.76 -0.95
C GLU A 102 14.17 -10.94 -0.14
N SER A 103 13.14 -10.18 -0.51
CA SER A 103 11.84 -10.19 0.18
C SER A 103 10.70 -10.11 -0.81
N ALA A 104 9.71 -10.99 -0.67
CA ALA A 104 8.49 -10.95 -1.47
C ALA A 104 7.77 -9.59 -1.37
N GLN A 105 7.81 -8.96 -0.19
CA GLN A 105 7.18 -7.65 0.01
C GLN A 105 7.92 -6.53 -0.75
N VAL A 106 9.26 -6.56 -0.78
CA VAL A 106 10.06 -5.61 -1.58
C VAL A 106 9.79 -5.82 -3.06
N PHE A 107 9.86 -7.07 -3.54
CA PHE A 107 9.65 -7.40 -4.94
C PHE A 107 8.23 -7.07 -5.41
N SER A 108 7.22 -7.28 -4.55
CA SER A 108 5.83 -6.91 -4.83
C SER A 108 5.70 -5.41 -5.04
N ASN A 109 6.22 -4.60 -4.11
CA ASN A 109 6.14 -3.14 -4.21
C ASN A 109 6.93 -2.63 -5.42
N TYR A 110 8.11 -3.21 -5.68
CA TYR A 110 8.92 -2.84 -6.83
C TYR A 110 8.21 -3.15 -8.15
N GLY A 111 7.61 -4.33 -8.25
CA GLY A 111 6.84 -4.73 -9.43
C GLY A 111 5.64 -3.80 -9.70
N TYR A 112 4.92 -3.40 -8.66
CA TYR A 112 3.83 -2.41 -8.80
C TYR A 112 4.35 -1.04 -9.25
N VAL A 113 5.42 -0.54 -8.64
CA VAL A 113 6.02 0.75 -8.99
C VAL A 113 6.53 0.76 -10.43
N LEU A 114 7.16 -0.33 -10.90
CA LEU A 114 7.59 -0.48 -12.28
C LEU A 114 6.42 -0.40 -13.26
N TRP A 115 5.31 -1.08 -12.96
CA TRP A 115 4.11 -0.99 -13.78
C TRP A 115 3.57 0.45 -13.83
N ALA A 116 3.49 1.14 -12.69
CA ALA A 116 3.04 2.53 -12.63
C ALA A 116 3.95 3.51 -13.41
N LEU A 117 5.22 3.14 -13.62
CA LEU A 117 6.17 3.85 -14.47
C LEU A 117 6.09 3.46 -15.96
N GLY A 118 5.09 2.67 -16.36
CA GLY A 118 4.91 2.19 -17.73
C GLY A 118 5.76 0.98 -18.10
N ARG A 119 6.49 0.37 -17.15
CA ARG A 119 7.34 -0.81 -17.35
C ARG A 119 6.60 -2.09 -16.98
N GLY A 120 5.39 -2.26 -17.51
CA GLY A 120 4.45 -3.32 -17.11
C GLY A 120 5.00 -4.75 -17.21
N LYS A 121 5.73 -5.09 -18.29
CA LYS A 121 6.36 -6.42 -18.45
C LYS A 121 7.36 -6.73 -17.34
N GLU A 122 8.19 -5.76 -16.96
CA GLU A 122 9.16 -5.91 -15.88
C GLU A 122 8.45 -5.99 -14.53
N GLY A 123 7.43 -5.15 -14.32
CA GLY A 123 6.60 -5.17 -13.11
C GLY A 123 5.97 -6.53 -12.86
N ILE A 124 5.36 -7.13 -13.88
CA ILE A 124 4.78 -8.49 -13.84
C ILE A 124 5.86 -9.53 -13.51
N ALA A 125 7.07 -9.43 -14.09
CA ALA A 125 8.16 -10.36 -13.79
C ALA A 125 8.55 -10.32 -12.30
N TRP A 126 8.69 -9.13 -11.72
CA TRP A 126 8.99 -8.95 -10.29
C TRP A 126 7.87 -9.43 -9.38
N LEU A 127 6.61 -9.21 -9.75
CA LEU A 127 5.46 -9.74 -9.00
C LEU A 127 5.40 -11.27 -9.02
N ASN A 128 5.72 -11.90 -10.16
CA ASN A 128 5.86 -13.35 -10.22
C ASN A 128 7.04 -13.84 -9.36
N LYS A 129 8.16 -13.11 -9.33
CA LYS A 129 9.28 -13.42 -8.43
C LYS A 129 8.86 -13.33 -6.95
N ALA A 130 8.08 -12.31 -6.59
CA ALA A 130 7.52 -12.16 -5.24
C ALA A 130 6.68 -13.38 -4.85
N LEU A 131 5.76 -13.83 -5.73
CA LEU A 131 4.93 -15.01 -5.52
C LEU A 131 5.72 -16.33 -5.55
N GLY A 132 6.87 -16.36 -6.23
CA GLY A 132 7.79 -17.49 -6.19
C GLY A 132 8.50 -17.62 -4.84
N LEU A 133 8.79 -16.51 -4.17
CA LEU A 133 9.36 -16.49 -2.82
C LEU A 133 8.29 -16.76 -1.74
N ASP A 134 7.12 -16.14 -1.87
CA ASP A 134 6.01 -16.26 -0.94
C ASP A 134 4.70 -16.42 -1.73
N PRO A 135 4.25 -17.67 -1.95
CA PRO A 135 3.02 -17.97 -2.68
C PRO A 135 1.73 -17.48 -2.01
N ASP A 136 1.79 -17.01 -0.76
CA ASP A 136 0.66 -16.47 -0.01
C ASP A 136 0.78 -14.96 0.21
N ASN A 137 1.71 -14.30 -0.50
CA ASN A 137 1.86 -12.85 -0.46
C ASN A 137 0.64 -12.14 -1.07
N VAL A 138 -0.29 -11.72 -0.21
CA VAL A 138 -1.56 -11.10 -0.63
C VAL A 138 -1.37 -9.80 -1.41
N ASN A 139 -0.32 -9.03 -1.13
CA ASN A 139 -0.03 -7.79 -1.84
C ASN A 139 0.43 -8.10 -3.28
N ALA A 140 1.33 -9.08 -3.45
CA ALA A 140 1.78 -9.49 -4.77
C ALA A 140 0.64 -10.09 -5.61
N MET A 141 -0.24 -10.89 -4.98
CA MET A 141 -1.44 -11.41 -5.65
C MET A 141 -2.35 -10.28 -6.12
N ASN A 142 -2.65 -9.34 -5.24
CA ASN A 142 -3.55 -8.24 -5.57
C ASN A 142 -2.97 -7.35 -6.68
N SER A 143 -1.72 -6.92 -6.53
CA SER A 143 -1.04 -6.08 -7.54
C SER A 143 -0.95 -6.80 -8.88
N LEU A 144 -0.56 -8.09 -8.90
CA LEU A 144 -0.50 -8.84 -10.15
C LEU A 144 -1.89 -9.01 -10.78
N GLY A 145 -2.90 -9.33 -9.98
CA GLY A 145 -4.26 -9.49 -10.47
C GLY A 145 -4.82 -8.19 -11.06
N TYR A 146 -4.66 -7.07 -10.35
CA TYR A 146 -5.02 -5.74 -10.83
C TYR A 146 -4.30 -5.41 -12.15
N ILE A 147 -2.98 -5.56 -12.20
CA ILE A 147 -2.17 -5.24 -13.39
C ILE A 147 -2.57 -6.10 -14.59
N LEU A 148 -2.80 -7.40 -14.40
CA LEU A 148 -3.24 -8.29 -15.48
C LEU A 148 -4.60 -7.84 -16.04
N ALA A 149 -5.54 -7.47 -15.16
CA ALA A 149 -6.82 -6.93 -15.58
C ALA A 149 -6.67 -5.59 -16.29
N GLU A 150 -5.81 -4.70 -15.78
CA GLU A 150 -5.58 -3.37 -16.34
C GLU A 150 -4.96 -3.42 -17.75
N GLU A 151 -4.01 -4.33 -17.97
CA GLU A 151 -3.43 -4.62 -19.27
C GLU A 151 -4.38 -5.43 -20.18
N GLY A 152 -5.51 -5.92 -19.66
CA GLY A 152 -6.50 -6.70 -20.40
C GLY A 152 -6.04 -8.10 -20.79
N VAL A 153 -5.10 -8.67 -20.04
CA VAL A 153 -4.47 -9.97 -20.33
C VAL A 153 -4.69 -10.97 -19.21
N LEU A 154 -4.87 -12.24 -19.55
CA LEU A 154 -5.01 -13.34 -18.57
C LEU A 154 -6.07 -13.06 -17.48
N LEU A 155 -7.25 -12.57 -17.87
CA LEU A 155 -8.30 -12.15 -16.94
C LEU A 155 -8.75 -13.25 -15.96
N ASP A 156 -8.75 -14.51 -16.39
CA ASP A 156 -9.06 -15.64 -15.48
C ASP A 156 -8.02 -15.77 -14.37
N ARG A 157 -6.73 -15.57 -14.68
CA ARG A 157 -5.66 -15.56 -13.69
C ARG A 157 -5.77 -14.34 -12.78
N ALA A 158 -6.09 -13.17 -13.35
CA ALA A 158 -6.34 -11.96 -12.57
C ALA A 158 -7.44 -12.19 -11.52
N LEU A 159 -8.55 -12.80 -11.94
CA LEU A 159 -9.67 -13.13 -11.06
C LEU A 159 -9.28 -14.09 -9.95
N GLN A 160 -8.55 -15.15 -10.27
CA GLN A 160 -8.07 -16.12 -9.26
C GLN A 160 -7.19 -15.44 -8.21
N LEU A 161 -6.25 -14.60 -8.64
CA LEU A 161 -5.33 -13.88 -7.74
C LEU A 161 -6.08 -12.89 -6.84
N CYS A 162 -6.92 -12.02 -7.39
CA CYS A 162 -7.67 -11.04 -6.60
C CYS A 162 -8.65 -11.71 -5.62
N ARG A 163 -9.32 -12.81 -6.03
CA ARG A 163 -10.18 -13.59 -5.13
C ARG A 163 -9.40 -14.23 -3.98
N LYS A 164 -8.22 -14.80 -4.26
CA LYS A 164 -7.36 -15.38 -3.22
C LYS A 164 -6.88 -14.30 -2.25
N ALA A 165 -6.39 -13.16 -2.75
CA ALA A 165 -5.97 -12.03 -1.92
C ALA A 165 -7.09 -11.55 -0.98
N LEU A 166 -8.31 -11.33 -1.52
CA LEU A 166 -9.47 -10.92 -0.73
C LEU A 166 -9.92 -11.99 0.28
N SER A 167 -9.79 -13.28 -0.03
CA SER A 167 -10.14 -14.35 0.91
C SER A 167 -9.20 -14.41 2.12
N LEU A 168 -7.93 -14.10 1.93
CA LEU A 168 -6.90 -14.09 2.97
C LEU A 168 -6.95 -12.82 3.82
N ARG A 169 -7.39 -11.69 3.24
CA ARG A 169 -7.67 -10.44 3.97
C ARG A 169 -9.04 -9.91 3.57
N GLN A 170 -10.03 -10.41 4.30
CA GLN A 170 -11.42 -10.03 4.11
C GLN A 170 -11.60 -8.52 4.30
N ASP A 171 -12.46 -7.94 3.48
CA ASP A 171 -12.88 -6.53 3.53
C ASP A 171 -11.75 -5.48 3.38
N ASN A 172 -10.59 -5.87 2.84
CA ASN A 172 -9.59 -4.87 2.44
C ASN A 172 -10.12 -4.05 1.24
N PRO A 173 -10.26 -2.72 1.35
CA PRO A 173 -10.89 -1.90 0.31
C PRO A 173 -10.11 -1.88 -1.00
N ALA A 174 -8.77 -1.92 -0.96
CA ALA A 174 -7.95 -1.97 -2.17
C ALA A 174 -8.14 -3.30 -2.92
N TYR A 175 -8.37 -4.39 -2.19
CA TYR A 175 -8.57 -5.71 -2.80
C TYR A 175 -10.00 -5.86 -3.34
N LEU A 176 -10.97 -5.24 -2.67
CA LEU A 176 -12.34 -5.10 -3.18
C LEU A 176 -12.36 -4.30 -4.49
N ASP A 177 -11.66 -3.17 -4.54
CA ASP A 177 -11.50 -2.35 -5.74
C ASP A 177 -10.82 -3.12 -6.88
N SER A 178 -9.67 -3.76 -6.61
CA SER A 178 -8.95 -4.55 -7.61
C SER A 178 -9.81 -5.69 -8.16
N LEU A 179 -10.58 -6.38 -7.32
CA LEU A 179 -11.51 -7.42 -7.75
C LEU A 179 -12.68 -6.85 -8.56
N ALA A 180 -13.22 -5.70 -8.17
CA ALA A 180 -14.23 -5.00 -8.95
C ALA A 180 -13.73 -4.67 -10.35
N TRP A 181 -12.50 -4.16 -10.43
CA TRP A 181 -11.84 -3.86 -11.69
C TRP A 181 -11.67 -5.10 -12.57
N VAL A 182 -11.25 -6.24 -12.01
CA VAL A 182 -11.21 -7.50 -12.77
C VAL A 182 -12.59 -7.85 -13.35
N TYR A 183 -13.65 -7.79 -12.54
CA TYR A 183 -14.99 -8.10 -13.03
C TYR A 183 -15.44 -7.14 -14.13
N HIS A 184 -15.14 -5.85 -14.01
CA HIS A 184 -15.42 -4.86 -15.04
C HIS A 184 -14.73 -5.21 -16.36
N ARG A 185 -13.43 -5.52 -16.30
CA ARG A 185 -12.63 -5.91 -17.47
C ARG A 185 -13.08 -7.23 -18.11
N MET A 186 -13.80 -8.07 -17.35
CA MET A 186 -14.48 -9.27 -17.86
C MET A 186 -15.92 -9.02 -18.37
N GLY A 187 -16.40 -7.77 -18.36
CA GLY A 187 -17.78 -7.41 -18.74
C GLY A 187 -18.84 -7.80 -17.71
N GLN A 188 -18.44 -8.12 -16.48
CA GLN A 188 -19.33 -8.55 -15.39
C GLN A 188 -19.68 -7.37 -14.48
N ASP A 189 -20.18 -6.28 -15.07
CA ASP A 189 -20.29 -4.98 -14.40
C ASP A 189 -21.24 -4.97 -13.19
N LYS A 190 -22.24 -5.85 -13.16
CA LYS A 190 -23.10 -6.02 -11.98
C LYS A 190 -22.32 -6.52 -10.76
N LEU A 191 -21.38 -7.45 -10.97
CA LEU A 191 -20.49 -7.91 -9.90
C LEU A 191 -19.45 -6.83 -9.58
N ALA A 192 -18.90 -6.17 -10.59
CA ALA A 192 -17.99 -5.04 -10.40
C ALA A 192 -18.60 -3.97 -9.48
N LYS A 193 -19.84 -3.56 -9.77
CA LYS A 193 -20.63 -2.61 -8.97
C LYS A 193 -20.76 -3.01 -7.51
N PHE A 194 -21.07 -4.28 -7.25
CA PHE A 194 -21.21 -4.79 -5.89
C PHE A 194 -19.91 -4.63 -5.08
N TYR A 195 -18.77 -4.95 -5.67
CA TYR A 195 -17.48 -4.87 -4.99
C TYR A 195 -16.96 -3.44 -4.86
N ILE A 196 -17.08 -2.61 -5.91
CA ILE A 196 -16.62 -1.21 -5.86
C ILE A 196 -17.42 -0.39 -4.85
N ASP A 197 -18.73 -0.65 -4.71
CA ASP A 197 -19.56 0.01 -3.69
C ASP A 197 -19.13 -0.34 -2.26
N LYS A 198 -18.54 -1.52 -2.04
CA LYS A 198 -17.97 -1.87 -0.73
C LYS A 198 -16.65 -1.14 -0.50
N ALA A 199 -15.78 -1.07 -1.51
CA ALA A 199 -14.53 -0.31 -1.42
C ALA A 199 -14.78 1.17 -1.12
N VAL A 200 -15.67 1.83 -1.88
CA VAL A 200 -16.04 3.24 -1.68
C VAL A 200 -16.74 3.47 -0.33
N ARG A 201 -17.51 2.51 0.18
CA ARG A 201 -18.09 2.62 1.53
C ARG A 201 -17.03 2.59 2.64
N SER A 202 -15.94 1.87 2.44
CA SER A 202 -14.84 1.80 3.40
C SER A 202 -13.97 3.06 3.36
N ASP A 203 -13.73 3.62 2.18
CA ASP A 203 -12.99 4.87 2.00
C ASP A 203 -13.63 5.68 0.87
N ALA A 204 -14.54 6.58 1.25
CA ALA A 204 -15.29 7.41 0.31
C ALA A 204 -14.46 8.57 -0.27
N SER A 205 -13.26 8.81 0.27
CA SER A 205 -12.35 9.87 -0.18
C SER A 205 -11.31 9.38 -1.19
N ASN A 206 -11.20 8.06 -1.40
CA ASN A 206 -10.22 7.49 -2.31
C ASN A 206 -10.55 7.80 -3.78
N GLY A 207 -9.72 8.62 -4.42
CA GLY A 207 -9.92 9.03 -5.81
C GLY A 207 -9.87 7.89 -6.83
N ASP A 208 -9.04 6.87 -6.59
CA ASP A 208 -8.93 5.73 -7.51
C ASP A 208 -10.22 4.88 -7.46
N TYR A 209 -10.79 4.65 -6.26
CA TYR A 209 -12.07 3.93 -6.11
C TYR A 209 -13.24 4.68 -6.75
N LEU A 210 -13.28 6.00 -6.58
CA LEU A 210 -14.31 6.84 -7.19
C LEU A 210 -14.23 6.81 -8.72
N LYS A 211 -13.01 6.82 -9.28
CA LYS A 211 -12.79 6.73 -10.72
C LYS A 211 -13.25 5.38 -11.27
N HIS A 212 -12.82 4.26 -10.68
CA HIS A 212 -13.29 2.94 -11.13
C HIS A 212 -14.81 2.80 -10.99
N ARG A 213 -15.39 3.35 -9.92
CA ARG A 213 -16.85 3.36 -9.75
C ARG A 213 -17.54 4.13 -10.86
N GLU A 214 -17.05 5.31 -11.22
CA GLU A 214 -17.64 6.12 -12.30
C GLU A 214 -17.62 5.35 -13.64
N GLU A 215 -16.52 4.67 -13.95
CA GLU A 215 -16.40 3.86 -15.17
C GLU A 215 -17.38 2.67 -15.18
N ILE A 216 -17.51 1.97 -14.04
CA ILE A 216 -18.47 0.86 -13.87
C ILE A 216 -19.92 1.37 -13.92
N ASP A 217 -20.22 2.51 -13.29
CA ASP A 217 -21.56 3.11 -13.30
C ASP A 217 -21.94 3.53 -14.74
N ALA A 218 -20.99 4.10 -15.49
CA ALA A 218 -21.16 4.45 -16.89
C ALA A 218 -21.45 3.22 -17.78
N SER A 219 -20.73 2.12 -17.60
CA SER A 219 -20.95 0.90 -18.39
C SER A 219 -22.30 0.24 -18.13
N LEU A 220 -22.87 0.46 -16.94
CA LEU A 220 -24.23 0.04 -16.56
C LEU A 220 -25.33 1.02 -17.01
N GLY A 221 -24.98 2.16 -17.62
CA GLY A 221 -25.93 3.22 -17.96
C GLY A 221 -26.48 3.97 -16.74
N LEU A 222 -25.81 3.84 -15.58
CA LEU A 222 -26.11 4.57 -14.35
C LEU A 222 -25.37 5.91 -14.40
N GLY A 223 -25.79 6.82 -15.29
CA GLY A 223 -25.18 8.15 -15.38
C GLY A 223 -25.20 8.88 -14.02
N THR A 224 -24.14 9.63 -13.71
CA THR A 224 -24.05 10.43 -12.49
C THR A 224 -25.27 11.36 -12.39
N GLN A 225 -26.20 11.07 -11.47
CA GLN A 225 -27.08 12.11 -10.95
C GLN A 225 -26.20 13.09 -10.14
N ARG A 226 -25.48 13.98 -10.83
CA ARG A 226 -24.97 15.20 -10.20
C ARG A 226 -26.21 15.98 -9.78
N GLY A 227 -26.36 16.14 -8.47
CA GLY A 227 -27.55 16.68 -7.83
C GLY A 227 -28.02 17.97 -8.48
N LEU A 228 -29.31 17.99 -8.83
CA LEU A 228 -30.10 19.20 -8.84
C LEU A 228 -30.18 19.69 -7.39
N LYS A 229 -29.34 20.66 -7.03
CA LYS A 229 -29.65 21.75 -6.09
C LYS A 229 -28.81 22.97 -6.43
#